data_AF-A0A936LYI1-F1
#
_entry.id   AF-A0A936LYI1-F1
#
_cell.length_a   1.000
_cell.length_b   1.000
_cell.length_c   1.000
_cell.angle_alpha   90.00
_cell.angle_beta   90.00
_cell.angle_gamma   90.00
#
_symmetry.space_group_name_H-M   'P 1'
#
loop_
_entity.id
_entity.type
_entity.pdbx_description
1 polymer ?
#
loop_
_entity_poly.entity_id
_entity_poly.type
_entity_poly.pdbx_seq_one_letter_code
_entity_poly.pdbx_strand_id
1 'polypeptide(L)'
;MRKELIKLHRAELRRRRVRGTLRGTPERPRLAVSRFNQNIYAQIIDDVAGRTLVAVHSAGKELRHARLRRQREGGDGGRQAAG
;
A
#
# COMPACT_ATOMS: atom_id res chain seq x y z
N MET A 1 -5.02 5.51 21.78
CA MET A 1 -6.26 5.92 21.11
C MET A 1 -6.22 7.31 20.44
N ARG A 2 -5.96 8.43 21.16
CA ARG A 2 -6.07 9.80 20.58
C ARG A 2 -5.08 10.11 19.43
N LYS A 3 -3.83 9.63 19.49
CA LYS A 3 -2.81 9.83 18.45
C LYS A 3 -3.14 9.17 17.11
N GLU A 4 -3.79 8.02 17.14
CA GLU A 4 -4.12 7.25 15.93
C GLU A 4 -5.24 7.92 15.13
N LEU A 5 -6.23 8.47 15.84
CA LEU A 5 -7.29 9.28 15.24
C LEU A 5 -6.73 10.52 14.54
N ILE A 6 -5.79 11.23 15.18
CA ILE A 6 -5.10 12.39 14.59
C ILE A 6 -4.33 12.00 13.32
N LYS A 7 -3.64 10.83 13.34
CA LYS A 7 -2.91 10.32 12.17
C LYS A 7 -3.85 10.05 11.00
N LEU A 8 -4.98 9.38 11.25
CA LEU A 8 -5.99 9.09 10.23
C LEU A 8 -6.59 10.37 9.66
N HIS A 9 -6.96 11.32 10.53
CA HIS A 9 -7.50 12.61 10.12
C HIS A 9 -6.53 13.40 9.24
N ARG A 10 -5.26 13.52 9.66
CA ARG A 10 -4.23 14.20 8.86
C ARG A 10 -3.99 13.52 7.50
N ALA A 11 -4.03 12.19 7.46
CA ALA A 11 -3.90 11.45 6.21
C ALA A 11 -5.08 11.72 5.27
N GLU A 12 -6.30 11.82 5.81
CA GLU A 12 -7.49 12.15 5.04
C GLU A 12 -7.44 13.56 4.45
N LEU A 13 -7.04 14.56 5.26
CA LEU A 13 -6.87 15.94 4.77
C LEU A 13 -5.87 16.01 3.61
N ARG A 14 -4.74 15.31 3.71
CA ARG A 14 -3.76 15.25 2.61
C ARG A 14 -4.34 14.58 1.36
N ARG A 15 -5.05 13.45 1.52
CA ARG A 15 -5.70 12.77 0.39
C ARG A 15 -6.71 13.68 -0.30
N ARG A 16 -7.54 14.40 0.45
CA ARG A 16 -8.53 15.35 -0.10
C ARG A 16 -7.86 16.45 -0.89
N ARG A 17 -6.78 17.05 -0.36
CA ARG A 17 -6.00 18.07 -1.07
C ARG A 17 -5.46 17.54 -2.40
N VAL A 18 -4.81 16.38 -2.38
CA VAL A 18 -4.24 15.76 -3.60
C VAL A 18 -5.35 15.41 -4.61
N ARG A 19 -6.49 14.90 -4.16
CA ARG A 19 -7.64 14.57 -5.03
C ARG A 19 -8.32 15.80 -5.65
N GLY A 20 -8.06 17.00 -5.12
CA GLY A 20 -8.51 18.24 -5.73
C GLY A 20 -7.84 18.52 -7.08
N THR A 21 -6.61 18.03 -7.28
CA THR A 21 -5.83 18.24 -8.52
C THR A 21 -5.62 16.94 -9.30
N LEU A 22 -5.54 15.80 -8.63
CA LEU A 22 -5.40 14.47 -9.24
C LEU A 22 -6.76 13.76 -9.28
N ARG A 23 -7.34 13.65 -10.47
CA ARG A 23 -8.46 12.75 -10.78
C ARG A 23 -7.98 11.57 -11.62
N GLY A 24 -8.48 10.38 -11.30
CA GLY A 24 -8.29 9.18 -12.11
C GLY A 24 -9.35 9.11 -13.21
N THR A 25 -8.91 9.08 -14.47
CA THR A 25 -9.78 8.82 -15.63
C THR A 25 -9.66 7.36 -16.06
N PRO A 26 -10.52 6.85 -16.96
CA PRO A 26 -10.37 5.49 -17.48
C PRO A 26 -9.01 5.23 -18.15
N GLU A 27 -8.48 6.23 -18.87
CA GLU A 27 -7.17 6.18 -19.53
C GLU A 27 -6.01 6.29 -18.54
N ARG A 28 -6.21 7.04 -17.45
CA ARG A 28 -5.20 7.25 -16.40
C ARG A 28 -5.84 7.13 -15.01
N PRO A 29 -6.14 5.90 -14.55
CA PRO A 29 -6.81 5.68 -13.28
C PRO A 29 -5.89 6.04 -12.12
N ARG A 30 -6.46 6.46 -10.99
CA ARG A 30 -5.68 6.85 -9.82
C ARG A 30 -5.30 5.66 -8.96
N LEU A 31 -4.09 5.69 -8.44
CA LEU A 31 -3.64 4.76 -7.40
C LEU A 31 -3.95 5.32 -6.01
N ALA A 32 -4.68 4.57 -5.19
CA ALA A 32 -4.93 4.88 -3.78
C ALA A 32 -4.22 3.88 -2.88
N VAL A 33 -3.34 4.37 -1.99
CA VAL A 33 -2.58 3.54 -1.04
C VAL A 33 -2.98 3.88 0.39
N SER A 34 -3.18 2.84 1.20
CA SER A 34 -3.40 2.94 2.64
C SER A 34 -2.42 2.04 3.37
N ARG A 35 -1.66 2.63 4.30
CA ARG A 35 -0.62 1.95 5.08
C ARG A 35 -1.06 1.81 6.53
N PHE A 36 -1.12 0.57 6.98
CA PHE A 36 -1.27 0.20 8.39
C PHE A 36 0.10 -0.22 8.95
N ASN A 37 0.15 -0.59 10.22
CA ASN A 37 1.41 -0.91 10.88
C ASN A 37 2.08 -2.15 10.28
N GLN A 38 1.28 -3.16 9.91
CA GLN A 38 1.77 -4.44 9.39
C GLN A 38 1.50 -4.65 7.89
N ASN A 39 0.53 -3.93 7.32
CA ASN A 39 0.03 -4.19 5.97
C ASN A 39 -0.07 -2.92 5.13
N ILE A 40 0.04 -3.09 3.82
CA ILE A 40 -0.23 -2.05 2.82
C ILE A 40 -1.35 -2.54 1.92
N TYR A 41 -2.29 -1.65 1.64
CA TYR A 41 -3.40 -1.87 0.73
C TYR A 41 -3.31 -0.84 -0.39
N ALA A 42 -3.51 -1.28 -1.63
CA ALA A 42 -3.46 -0.45 -2.81
C ALA A 42 -4.64 -0.75 -3.73
N GLN A 43 -5.17 0.29 -4.38
CA GLN A 43 -6.33 0.19 -5.27
C GLN A 43 -6.11 1.08 -6.49
N ILE A 44 -6.44 0.58 -7.68
CA ILE A 44 -6.54 1.36 -8.91
C ILE A 44 -8.01 1.73 -9.12
N ILE A 45 -8.30 3.03 -9.21
CA ILE A 45 -9.66 3.56 -9.20
C ILE A 45 -9.89 4.49 -10.39
N ASP A 46 -11.01 4.29 -11.07
CA ASP A 46 -11.58 5.23 -12.03
C ASP A 46 -12.58 6.14 -11.28
N ASP A 47 -12.29 7.45 -11.23
CA ASP A 47 -13.13 8.43 -10.55
C ASP A 47 -14.32 8.89 -11.40
N VAL A 48 -14.31 8.65 -12.71
CA VAL A 48 -15.43 9.01 -13.60
C VAL A 48 -16.54 7.99 -13.42
N ALA A 49 -16.21 6.70 -13.52
CA ALA A 49 -17.16 5.61 -13.27
C ALA A 49 -17.38 5.32 -11.77
N GLY A 50 -16.54 5.88 -10.89
CA GLY A 50 -16.58 5.62 -9.45
C GLY A 50 -16.24 4.18 -9.07
N ARG A 51 -15.46 3.49 -9.90
CA ARG A 51 -15.21 2.04 -9.78
C ARG A 51 -13.75 1.74 -9.47
N THR A 52 -13.53 0.84 -8.52
CA THR A 52 -12.21 0.21 -8.32
C THR A 52 -12.00 -0.86 -9.38
N LEU A 53 -10.95 -0.70 -10.18
CA LEU A 53 -10.58 -1.62 -11.25
C LEU A 53 -9.84 -2.84 -10.68
N VAL A 54 -8.87 -2.60 -9.80
CA VAL A 54 -8.04 -3.64 -9.17
C VAL A 54 -7.73 -3.24 -7.73
N ALA A 55 -7.70 -4.22 -6.82
CA ALA A 55 -7.29 -4.04 -5.43
C ALA A 55 -6.27 -5.11 -5.04
N VAL A 56 -5.23 -4.71 -4.31
CA VAL A 56 -4.19 -5.62 -3.81
C VAL A 56 -3.84 -5.27 -2.37
N HIS A 57 -3.38 -6.27 -1.62
CA HIS A 57 -2.91 -6.07 -0.24
C HIS A 57 -1.75 -6.99 0.10
N SER A 58 -0.81 -6.51 0.91
CA SER A 58 0.43 -7.22 1.24
C SER A 58 0.24 -8.57 1.95
N ALA A 59 -0.91 -8.79 2.59
CA ALA A 59 -1.24 -10.05 3.26
C ALA A 59 -1.93 -11.10 2.33
N GLY A 60 -2.21 -10.72 1.08
CA GLY A 60 -2.87 -11.57 0.09
C GLY A 60 -2.03 -12.79 -0.26
N LYS A 61 -2.68 -13.93 -0.53
CA LYS A 61 -2.00 -15.20 -0.84
C LYS A 61 -1.06 -15.07 -2.05
N GLU A 62 -1.44 -14.27 -3.05
CA GLU A 62 -0.72 -14.08 -4.31
C GLU A 62 0.66 -13.42 -4.14
N LEU A 63 0.84 -12.59 -3.10
CA LEU A 63 2.09 -11.86 -2.86
C LEU A 63 3.10 -12.58 -1.96
N ARG A 64 2.72 -13.71 -1.34
CA ARG A 64 3.60 -14.44 -0.39
C ARG A 64 4.85 -15.00 -1.05
N HIS A 65 4.84 -15.20 -2.36
CA HIS A 65 5.97 -15.70 -3.13
C HIS A 65 6.89 -14.59 -3.67
N ALA A 66 6.49 -13.31 -3.59
CA ALA A 66 7.28 -12.18 -4.07
C ALA A 66 8.23 -11.63 -2.99
N ARG A 67 8.85 -12.51 -2.18
CA ARG A 67 9.96 -12.10 -1.30
C ARG A 67 11.16 -11.82 -2.21
N LEU A 68 11.24 -10.58 -2.71
CA LEU A 68 12.43 -10.07 -3.37
C LEU A 68 13.61 -10.37 -2.46
N ARG A 69 14.45 -11.33 -2.86
CA ARG A 69 15.74 -11.59 -2.24
C ARG A 69 16.49 -10.27 -2.34
N ARG A 70 16.59 -9.56 -1.22
CA ARG A 70 17.55 -8.48 -1.10
C ARG A 70 18.90 -9.20 -1.20
N GLN A 71 19.52 -9.21 -2.38
CA GLN A 71 20.92 -9.55 -2.53
C GLN A 71 21.67 -8.51 -1.70
N ARG A 72 21.86 -8.83 -0.42
CA ARG A 72 22.99 -8.30 0.34
C ARG A 72 24.15 -9.18 -0.11
N GLU A 73 24.84 -8.73 -1.15
CA GLU A 73 26.23 -9.14 -1.29
C GLU A 73 26.96 -8.59 -0.05
N GLY A 74 27.55 -9.50 0.74
CA GLY A 74 28.41 -9.19 1.86
C GLY A 74 27.83 -9.54 3.24
N GLY A 75 28.34 -10.65 3.80
CA GLY A 75 28.46 -10.83 5.26
C GLY A 75 27.81 -12.10 5.82
N ASP A 76 28.65 -13.12 6.00
CA ASP A 76 28.46 -14.36 6.74
C ASP A 76 27.51 -14.32 7.96
N GLY A 77 26.86 -15.46 8.19
CA GLY A 77 26.25 -15.74 9.50
C GLY A 77 25.02 -16.66 9.48
N GLY A 78 25.04 -17.73 8.70
CA GLY A 78 24.07 -18.81 8.87
C GLY A 78 24.30 -19.48 10.23
N ARG A 79 23.51 -19.14 11.24
CA ARG A 79 23.30 -20.00 12.40
C ARG A 79 21.87 -20.53 12.40
N GLN A 80 21.85 -21.86 12.29
CA GLN A 80 20.74 -22.78 12.43
C GLN A 80 20.08 -22.62 13.80
N ALA A 81 18.79 -22.94 13.89
CA ALA A 81 18.25 -23.90 14.85
C ALA A 81 16.74 -24.01 14.66
N ALA A 82 16.33 -25.12 14.05
CA ALA A 82 15.04 -25.72 14.32
C ALA A 82 15.11 -26.39 15.70
N GLY A 83 14.04 -26.23 16.46
CA GLY A 83 13.72 -26.93 17.71
C GLY A 83 12.21 -26.83 17.90
#